data_AF-A0A7U9KUN6-F1
#
_entry.id   AF-A0A7U9KUN6-F1
#
_cell.length_a   1.000
_cell.length_b   1.000
_cell.length_c   1.000
_cell.angle_alpha   90.00
_cell.angle_beta   90.00
_cell.angle_gamma   90.00
#
_symmetry.space_group_name_H-M   'P 1'
#
loop_
_entity.id
_entity.type
_entity.pdbx_description
1 polymer ?
#
loop_
_entity_poly.entity_id
_entity_poly.type
_entity_poly.pdbx_seq_one_letter_code
_entity_poly.pdbx_strand_id
1 'polypeptide(L)'
;MLHRRLPLLAVADVISSLDLNSRQVRRATTAMEHIVQRAFARRTSAKRHLSYEEFADTVPECHWTLMFEVCALIHLERFAEAYALTSAAQALHPSPVPTASPALKHR
;
A
#
# COMPACT_ATOMS: atom_id res chain seq x y z
N MET A 1 -0.17 -16.35 -5.54
CA MET A 1 -1.58 -16.35 -5.10
C MET A 1 -2.03 -14.92 -4.89
N LEU A 2 -2.42 -14.26 -5.98
CA LEU A 2 -2.70 -12.83 -6.03
C LEU A 2 -4.09 -12.46 -5.48
N HIS A 3 -5.02 -13.41 -5.57
CA HIS A 3 -6.43 -13.22 -5.23
C HIS A 3 -6.73 -13.01 -3.75
N ARG A 4 -5.80 -13.29 -2.83
CA ARG A 4 -6.15 -13.27 -1.40
C ARG A 4 -6.11 -11.87 -0.77
N ARG A 5 -5.29 -10.95 -1.31
CA ARG A 5 -4.95 -9.68 -0.64
C ARG A 5 -5.37 -8.42 -1.41
N LEU A 6 -5.78 -8.59 -2.67
CA LEU A 6 -6.36 -7.55 -3.51
C LEU A 6 -7.89 -7.73 -3.50
N PRO A 7 -8.65 -6.82 -2.87
CA PRO A 7 -10.10 -6.89 -2.88
C PRO A 7 -10.63 -6.81 -4.31
N LEU A 8 -11.26 -7.89 -4.79
CA LEU A 8 -11.65 -8.00 -6.20
C LEU A 8 -12.56 -6.86 -6.68
N LEU A 9 -13.47 -6.41 -5.80
CA LEU A 9 -14.40 -5.32 -6.13
C LEU A 9 -13.67 -3.98 -6.26
N ALA A 10 -12.85 -3.61 -5.27
CA ALA A 10 -12.12 -2.34 -5.30
C ALA A 10 -11.13 -2.28 -6.49
N VAL A 11 -10.54 -3.41 -6.86
CA VAL A 11 -9.66 -3.51 -8.02
C VAL A 11 -10.44 -3.43 -9.33
N ALA A 12 -11.63 -4.03 -9.41
CA ALA A 12 -12.49 -3.93 -10.58
C ALA A 12 -12.89 -2.47 -10.86
N ASP A 13 -13.18 -1.70 -9.81
CA ASP A 13 -13.49 -0.27 -9.93
C ASP A 13 -12.29 0.51 -10.51
N VAL A 14 -11.07 0.25 -10.02
CA VAL A 14 -9.84 0.88 -10.55
C VAL A 14 -9.56 0.44 -11.99
N ILE A 15 -9.77 -0.84 -12.32
CA ILE A 15 -9.60 -1.35 -13.69
C ILE A 15 -10.56 -0.64 -14.64
N SER A 16 -11.83 -0.49 -14.23
CA SER A 16 -12.86 0.16 -15.03
C SER A 16 -12.63 1.67 -15.15
N SER A 17 -12.20 2.34 -14.08
CA SER A 17 -12.01 3.80 -14.08
C SER A 17 -10.79 4.25 -14.89
N LEU A 18 -9.75 3.41 -14.93
CA LEU A 18 -8.51 3.68 -15.67
C LEU A 18 -8.43 2.96 -17.03
N ASP A 19 -9.49 2.24 -17.42
CA ASP A 19 -9.57 1.43 -18.66
C ASP A 19 -8.37 0.49 -18.84
N LEU A 20 -8.03 -0.26 -17.79
CA LEU A 20 -6.83 -1.10 -17.78
C LEU A 20 -7.04 -2.39 -18.57
N ASN A 21 -6.14 -2.66 -19.51
CA ASN A 21 -6.06 -3.97 -20.14
C ASN A 21 -5.31 -5.00 -19.26
N SER A 22 -5.45 -6.28 -19.60
CA SER A 22 -4.85 -7.39 -18.84
C SER A 22 -3.33 -7.29 -18.65
N ARG A 23 -2.61 -6.69 -19.61
CA ARG A 23 -1.16 -6.47 -19.51
C ARG A 23 -0.85 -5.37 -18.47
N GLN A 24 -1.60 -4.28 -18.46
CA GLN A 24 -1.45 -3.20 -17.48
C GLN A 24 -1.80 -3.66 -16.07
N VAL A 25 -2.88 -4.42 -15.92
CA VAL A 25 -3.25 -5.04 -14.64
C VAL A 25 -2.10 -5.88 -14.10
N ARG A 26 -1.55 -6.80 -14.92
CA ARG A 26 -0.41 -7.64 -14.50
C ARG A 26 0.81 -6.81 -14.11
N ARG A 27 1.13 -5.75 -14.85
CA ARG A 27 2.27 -4.87 -14.53
C ARG A 27 2.08 -4.16 -13.19
N ALA A 28 0.92 -3.53 -12.98
CA ALA A 28 0.61 -2.82 -11.74
C ALA A 28 0.65 -3.76 -10.53
N THR A 29 0.04 -4.93 -10.69
CA THR A 29 0.08 -6.02 -9.73
C THR A 29 1.52 -6.44 -9.35
N THR A 30 2.37 -6.74 -10.34
CA THR A 30 3.76 -7.16 -10.07
C THR A 30 4.57 -6.04 -9.42
N ALA A 31 4.37 -4.78 -9.83
CA ALA A 31 5.04 -3.64 -9.24
C ALA A 31 4.68 -3.49 -7.74
N MET A 32 3.40 -3.61 -7.42
CA MET A 32 2.92 -3.58 -6.04
C MET A 32 3.49 -4.71 -5.19
N GLU A 33 3.53 -5.95 -5.69
CA GLU A 33 4.15 -7.08 -4.98
C GLU A 33 5.64 -6.80 -4.68
N HIS A 34 6.38 -6.26 -5.65
CA HIS A 34 7.79 -5.88 -5.45
C HIS A 34 7.96 -4.79 -4.39
N ILE A 35 7.03 -3.83 -4.29
CA ILE A 35 7.06 -2.80 -3.24
C ILE A 35 6.95 -3.45 -1.86
N VAL A 36 6.00 -4.37 -1.68
CA VAL A 36 5.79 -5.06 -0.39
C VAL A 36 6.96 -5.98 -0.06
N GLN A 37 7.50 -6.71 -1.04
CA GLN A 37 8.72 -7.50 -0.86
C GLN A 37 9.92 -6.63 -0.44
N ARG A 38 10.08 -5.47 -1.06
CA ARG A 38 11.15 -4.52 -0.70
C ARG A 38 10.94 -3.94 0.70
N ALA A 39 9.71 -3.67 1.10
CA ALA A 39 9.38 -3.24 2.45
C ALA A 39 9.71 -4.33 3.48
N PHE A 40 9.38 -5.58 3.17
CA PHE A 40 9.74 -6.75 3.98
C PHE A 40 11.26 -6.91 4.12
N ALA A 41 12.00 -6.88 3.01
CA ALA A 41 13.46 -7.01 2.99
C ALA A 41 14.18 -5.88 3.77
N ARG A 42 13.59 -4.69 3.84
CA ARG A 42 14.13 -3.54 4.58
C ARG A 42 13.88 -3.59 6.09
N ARG A 43 13.00 -4.47 6.58
CA ARG A 43 12.80 -4.67 8.02
C ARG A 43 14.06 -5.33 8.59
N THR A 44 14.79 -4.61 9.44
CA THR A 44 16.02 -5.10 10.07
C THR A 44 15.78 -6.35 10.93
N SER A 45 16.81 -7.20 10.99
CA SER A 45 16.85 -8.54 11.58
C SER A 45 16.28 -8.69 13.00
N ALA A 46 16.11 -7.60 13.75
CA ALA A 46 15.54 -7.59 15.09
C ALA A 46 14.01 -7.79 15.14
N LYS A 47 13.32 -7.79 13.98
CA LYS A 47 11.85 -8.00 13.85
C LYS A 47 11.48 -9.28 13.09
N ARG A 48 12.37 -10.28 13.07
CA ARG A 48 12.35 -11.49 12.21
C ARG A 48 11.29 -12.56 12.51
N HIS A 49 10.22 -12.25 13.23
CA HIS A 49 9.24 -13.27 13.64
C HIS A 49 8.13 -13.55 12.62
N LEU A 50 8.11 -12.86 11.48
CA LEU A 50 7.08 -13.04 10.46
C LEU A 50 7.71 -13.50 9.14
N SER A 51 7.10 -14.51 8.54
CA SER A 51 7.26 -14.85 7.13
C SER A 51 6.78 -13.69 6.23
N TYR A 52 7.15 -13.72 4.95
CA TYR A 52 6.64 -12.74 3.98
C TYR A 52 5.10 -12.76 3.91
N GLU A 53 4.49 -13.94 3.99
CA GLU A 53 3.04 -14.08 3.90
C GLU A 53 2.34 -13.45 5.10
N GLU A 54 2.83 -13.72 6.31
CA GLU A 54 2.30 -13.09 7.52
C GLU A 54 2.53 -11.57 7.51
N PHE A 55 3.67 -11.10 7.02
CA PHE A 55 3.91 -9.67 6.83
C PHE A 55 2.93 -9.06 5.81
N ALA A 56 2.73 -9.70 4.67
CA ALA A 56 1.81 -9.25 3.63
C ALA A 56 0.36 -9.22 4.15
N ASP A 57 -0.01 -10.13 5.05
CA ASP A 57 -1.31 -10.15 5.73
C ASP A 57 -1.46 -9.01 6.76
N THR A 58 -0.36 -8.41 7.25
CA THR A 58 -0.44 -7.20 8.08
C THR A 58 -0.73 -5.93 7.29
N VAL A 59 -0.63 -5.95 5.97
CA VAL A 59 -0.92 -4.80 5.11
C VAL A 59 -2.44 -4.68 4.93
N PRO A 60 -3.07 -3.57 5.35
CA PRO A 60 -4.50 -3.36 5.16
C PRO A 60 -4.93 -3.44 3.70
N GLU A 61 -6.12 -4.00 3.45
CA GLU A 61 -6.72 -4.13 2.11
C GLU A 61 -6.81 -2.80 1.35
N CYS A 62 -7.11 -1.70 2.06
CA CYS A 62 -7.13 -0.36 1.47
C CYS A 62 -5.75 0.06 0.92
N HIS A 63 -4.66 -0.33 1.59
CA HIS A 63 -3.31 -0.03 1.13
C HIS A 63 -2.93 -0.88 -0.09
N TRP A 64 -3.37 -2.14 -0.16
CA TRP A 64 -3.20 -2.94 -1.37
C TRP A 64 -3.89 -2.30 -2.58
N THR A 65 -5.14 -1.87 -2.41
CA THR A 65 -5.90 -1.18 -3.46
C THR A 65 -5.21 0.12 -3.89
N LEU A 66 -4.80 0.95 -2.93
CA LEU A 66 -4.10 2.20 -3.17
C LEU A 66 -2.77 1.97 -3.93
N MET A 67 -1.96 1.01 -3.50
CA MET A 67 -0.70 0.71 -4.20
C MET A 67 -0.95 0.22 -5.62
N PHE A 68 -1.98 -0.60 -5.84
CA PHE A 68 -2.36 -1.04 -7.19
C PHE A 68 -2.72 0.16 -8.08
N GLU A 69 -3.58 1.06 -7.60
CA GLU A 69 -3.99 2.25 -8.34
C GLU A 69 -2.81 3.18 -8.65
N VAL A 70 -1.94 3.44 -7.67
CA VAL A 70 -0.72 4.23 -7.87
C VAL A 70 0.20 3.57 -8.91
N CYS A 71 0.41 2.26 -8.83
CA CYS A 71 1.22 1.54 -9.82
C CYS A 71 0.59 1.57 -11.23
N ALA A 72 -0.73 1.47 -11.32
CA ALA A 72 -1.46 1.59 -12.58
C ALA A 72 -1.29 2.98 -13.20
N LEU A 73 -1.50 4.04 -12.42
CA LEU A 73 -1.31 5.43 -12.86
C LEU A 73 0.13 5.69 -13.33
N ILE A 74 1.15 5.17 -12.62
CA ILE A 74 2.55 5.26 -13.02
C ILE A 74 2.80 4.56 -14.35
N HIS A 75 2.23 3.37 -14.56
CA HIS A 75 2.37 2.63 -15.83
C HIS A 75 1.60 3.26 -17.00
N LEU A 76 0.62 4.11 -16.71
CA LEU A 76 -0.07 4.97 -17.67
C LEU A 76 0.61 6.33 -17.86
N GLU A 77 1.76 6.56 -17.22
CA GLU A 77 2.51 7.84 -17.23
C GLU A 77 1.71 9.03 -16.64
N ARG A 78 0.66 8.74 -15.86
CA ARG A 78 -0.20 9.72 -15.17
C ARG A 78 0.41 10.11 -13.81
N PHE A 79 1.66 10.59 -13.84
CA PHE A 79 2.46 10.83 -12.63
C PHE A 79 1.86 11.88 -11.69
N ALA A 80 1.21 12.92 -12.22
CA ALA A 80 0.57 13.96 -11.41
C ALA A 80 -0.56 13.38 -10.54
N GLU A 81 -1.35 12.47 -11.10
CA GLU A 81 -2.45 11.81 -10.38
C GLU A 81 -1.91 10.79 -9.37
N ALA A 82 -0.90 10.01 -9.74
CA ALA A 82 -0.23 9.12 -8.81
C ALA A 82 0.34 9.88 -7.60
N TYR A 83 0.93 11.05 -7.84
CA TYR A 83 1.45 11.93 -6.79
C TYR A 83 0.34 12.52 -5.91
N ALA A 84 -0.73 13.03 -6.53
CA ALA A 84 -1.88 13.58 -5.81
C ALA A 84 -2.53 12.51 -4.92
N LEU A 85 -2.74 11.30 -5.45
CA LEU A 85 -3.31 10.18 -4.71
C LEU A 85 -2.43 9.75 -3.53
N THR A 86 -1.12 9.63 -3.75
CA THR A 86 -0.16 9.31 -2.69
C THR A 86 -0.16 10.38 -1.59
N SER A 87 -0.20 11.66 -1.98
CA SER A 87 -0.23 12.79 -1.03
C SER A 87 -1.53 12.82 -0.23
N ALA A 88 -2.68 12.60 -0.89
CA ALA A 88 -3.98 12.51 -0.24
C ALA A 88 -4.02 11.35 0.78
N ALA A 89 -3.52 10.17 0.40
CA ALA A 89 -3.46 9.02 1.29
C ALA A 89 -2.57 9.28 2.52
N GLN A 90 -1.45 9.98 2.36
CA GLN A 90 -0.60 10.39 3.49
C GLN A 90 -1.31 11.37 4.42
N ALA A 91 -2.07 12.32 3.87
CA ALA A 91 -2.81 13.30 4.67
C ALA A 91 -3.96 12.66 5.47
N LEU A 92 -4.60 11.62 4.93
CA LEU A 92 -5.69 10.89 5.58
C LEU A 92 -5.22 9.92 6.66
N HIS A 93 -3.96 9.50 6.63
CA HIS A 93 -3.33 8.68 7.64
C HIS A 93 -2.27 9.46 8.41
N PRO A 94 -2.64 10.42 9.28
CA PRO A 94 -1.68 10.98 10.20
C PRO A 94 -1.16 9.85 11.07
N SER A 95 0.16 9.62 11.00
CA SER A 95 0.89 8.79 11.95
C SER A 95 0.38 9.11 13.36
N PRO A 96 0.06 8.12 14.22
CA PRO A 96 -0.25 8.42 15.60
C PRO A 96 0.99 9.11 16.18
N VAL A 97 0.89 10.43 16.37
CA VAL A 97 1.84 11.16 17.20
C VAL A 97 1.81 10.43 18.54
N PRO A 98 2.94 9.94 19.07
CA PRO A 98 2.95 9.43 20.42
C PRO A 98 2.54 10.60 21.31
N THR A 99 1.30 10.59 21.80
CA THR A 99 0.83 11.50 22.82
C THR A 99 1.75 11.30 24.01
N ALA A 100 2.72 12.21 24.14
CA ALA A 100 3.52 12.35 25.33
C ALA A 100 2.52 12.62 26.46
N SER A 101 2.26 11.60 27.27
CA SER A 101 1.52 11.76 28.52
C SER A 101 2.21 12.87 29.32
N PRO A 102 1.50 13.93 29.74
CA PRO A 102 2.09 14.88 30.66
C PRO A 102 2.34 14.13 31.98
N ALA A 103 3.61 13.98 32.33
CA ALA A 103 4.00 13.48 33.64
C ALA A 103 3.42 14.45 34.69
N LEU A 104 2.32 14.04 35.32
CA LEU A 104 1.81 14.65 36.54
C LEU A 104 2.90 14.51 37.61
N LYS A 105 3.64 15.60 37.84
CA LYS A 105 4.46 15.76 39.04
C LYS A 105 3.52 15.78 40.24
N HIS A 106 3.44 14.67 40.96
CA HIS A 106 2.92 14.67 42.31
C HIS A 106 4.03 15.17 43.25
N ARG A 107 3.73 16.33 43.85
CA ARG A 107 4.18 16.89 45.15
C ARG A 107 5.63 16.66 45.58
#